data_AF-A0A1D6QCU3-F1
#
_entry.id   AF-A0A1D6QCU3-F1
#
_cell.length_a   1.000
_cell.length_b   1.000
_cell.length_c   1.000
_cell.angle_alpha   90.00
_cell.angle_beta   90.00
_cell.angle_gamma   90.00
#
_symmetry.space_group_name_H-M   'P 1'
#
loop_
_entity.id
_entity.type
_entity.pdbx_description
1 polymer ?
#
loop_
_entity_poly.entity_id
_entity_poly.type
_entity_poly.pdbx_seq_one_letter_code
_entity_poly.pdbx_strand_id
1 'polypeptide(L)'
;MKFCALPFKGKKDYVHSFFLYQVSLSRNLQKFVILCFGKLVDTDNLSDSCENSGLHCLYLDTSIFFNRKNELHQVSQQASSIQDMVEVVRASVSLISKQWSNAMSLFHEKFSALPNLISTHGVESSSEDEFLSLLFGTRTSPALHHFLASSLGEAGLKRIAKAVDSAGRDIRGIITEHLQPAVEIISFRLAELRGLSRWRSRFQTIGLDGNLIDGVTESIGMLVVQVERFSRVAATVVYLFQNFFAWVLKSVRILLNEPTDQVPAANSELVVIFLKFLLDKDPIKQLLEADERIECDMDTARHVEQLVVFGGFTDTQFLEKSLVNQFNELEDSLKEAFLMPFTAISSQIQCQGLLPLYPVTSSATLSSSCSPTSISFYKVHVLFSDFDKCSALPAS
;
A
#
# COMPACT_ATOMS: atom_id res chain seq x y z
N MET A 1 3.67 22.54 6.25
CA MET A 1 3.66 23.72 5.36
C MET A 1 5.08 24.28 5.27
N LYS A 2 5.72 24.25 4.10
CA LYS A 2 6.91 25.08 3.85
C LYS A 2 6.41 26.50 3.56
N PHE A 3 6.43 27.38 4.55
CA PHE A 3 6.21 28.82 4.34
C PHE A 3 7.48 29.45 3.78
N CYS A 4 7.87 29.09 2.55
CA CYS A 4 8.95 29.79 1.85
C CYS A 4 8.31 30.91 1.02
N ALA A 5 8.52 32.14 1.47
CA ALA A 5 8.10 33.41 0.85
C ALA A 5 6.57 33.63 0.79
N LEU A 6 5.98 34.12 1.88
CA LEU A 6 4.65 34.72 1.86
C LEU A 6 4.76 36.17 1.37
N PRO A 7 4.16 36.56 0.23
CA PRO A 7 4.13 37.95 -0.20
C PRO A 7 3.23 38.77 0.74
N PHE A 8 3.73 39.90 1.24
CA PHE A 8 2.91 40.86 1.98
C PHE A 8 2.07 41.69 1.01
N LYS A 9 0.87 42.06 1.47
CA LYS A 9 0.02 42.97 0.71
C LYS A 9 0.62 44.38 0.77
N GLY A 10 1.23 44.82 -0.33
CA GLY A 10 1.68 46.21 -0.53
C GLY A 10 3.12 46.54 -0.12
N LYS A 11 3.91 45.57 0.37
CA LYS A 11 5.36 45.69 0.57
C LYS A 11 6.06 44.39 0.20
N LYS A 12 7.26 44.45 -0.38
CA LYS A 12 8.06 43.28 -0.74
C LYS A 12 9.08 42.94 0.37
N ASP A 13 8.64 42.97 1.61
CA ASP A 13 9.46 42.47 2.72
C ASP A 13 9.36 40.95 2.74
N TYR A 14 10.44 40.22 3.04
CA TYR A 14 10.34 38.78 3.28
C TYR A 14 11.26 38.39 4.44
N VAL A 15 10.81 37.45 5.27
CA VAL A 15 11.65 36.91 6.35
C VAL A 15 12.52 35.79 5.78
N HIS A 16 13.83 36.02 5.75
CA HIS A 16 14.83 35.06 5.31
C HIS A 16 15.35 34.27 6.53
N SER A 17 15.41 32.93 6.42
CA SER A 17 15.80 32.01 7.51
C SER A 17 14.92 32.17 8.77
N PHE A 18 13.73 31.57 8.76
CA PHE A 18 12.79 31.65 9.88
C PHE A 18 12.89 30.44 10.82
N PHE A 19 12.88 30.69 12.14
CA PHE A 19 12.63 29.71 13.18
C PHE A 19 11.30 30.02 13.84
N LEU A 20 10.38 29.05 13.83
CA LEU A 20 9.09 29.16 14.51
C LEU A 20 9.31 29.14 16.03
N TYR A 21 8.82 30.18 16.71
CA TYR A 21 8.81 30.25 18.17
C TYR A 21 7.45 29.84 18.73
N GLN A 22 6.36 30.40 18.18
CA GLN A 22 5.02 30.11 18.63
C GLN A 22 4.01 30.35 17.50
N VAL A 23 2.91 29.59 17.51
CA VAL A 23 1.82 29.70 16.56
C VAL A 23 0.49 29.73 17.29
N SER A 24 -0.43 30.59 16.86
CA SER A 24 -1.76 30.71 17.45
C SER A 24 -2.80 30.89 16.36
N LEU A 25 -3.81 30.03 16.35
CA LEU A 25 -4.97 30.12 15.46
C LEU A 25 -6.17 30.61 16.26
N SER A 26 -6.87 31.62 15.74
CA SER A 26 -8.07 32.16 16.36
C SER A 26 -9.18 31.11 16.44
N ARG A 27 -10.01 31.17 17.49
CA ARG A 27 -11.18 30.29 17.67
C ARG A 27 -12.19 30.37 16.52
N ASN A 28 -12.28 31.52 15.86
CA ASN A 28 -13.13 31.70 14.69
C ASN A 28 -12.44 31.32 13.37
N LEU A 29 -11.21 30.79 13.42
CA LEU A 29 -10.38 30.38 12.28
C LEU A 29 -10.05 31.48 11.26
N GLN A 30 -10.36 32.75 11.54
CA GLN A 30 -10.15 33.85 10.59
C GLN A 30 -8.74 34.46 10.66
N LYS A 31 -8.03 34.23 11.76
CA LYS A 31 -6.74 34.87 12.04
C LYS A 31 -5.74 33.84 12.49
N PHE A 32 -4.56 33.86 11.90
CA PHE A 32 -3.44 33.02 12.30
C PHE A 32 -2.22 33.90 12.59
N VAL A 33 -1.69 33.77 13.80
CA VAL A 33 -0.55 34.56 14.30
C VAL A 33 0.65 33.63 14.40
N ILE A 34 1.75 34.04 13.78
CA ILE A 34 3.03 33.32 13.86
C ILE A 34 4.05 34.22 14.53
N LEU A 35 4.69 33.74 15.58
CA LEU A 35 5.89 34.32 16.16
C LEU A 35 7.09 33.56 15.63
N CYS A 36 8.00 34.25 14.95
CA CYS A 36 9.19 33.64 14.36
C CYS A 36 10.42 34.52 14.56
N PHE A 37 11.56 33.88 14.81
CA PHE A 37 12.86 34.52 14.68
C PHE A 37 13.30 34.48 13.23
N GLY A 38 13.85 35.56 12.70
CA GLY A 38 14.41 35.54 11.36
C GLY A 38 15.09 36.85 10.99
N LYS A 39 15.78 36.86 9.85
CA LYS A 39 16.33 38.09 9.28
C LYS A 39 15.27 38.71 8.38
N LEU A 40 14.89 39.95 8.66
CA LEU A 40 14.03 40.70 7.75
C LEU A 40 14.86 41.24 6.58
N VAL A 41 14.47 40.90 5.35
CA VAL A 41 15.08 41.45 4.14
C VAL A 41 14.05 42.35 3.46
N ASP A 42 14.34 43.64 3.43
CA ASP A 42 13.60 44.65 2.69
C ASP A 42 14.19 44.73 1.27
N THR A 43 13.36 44.56 0.23
CA THR A 43 13.84 44.51 -1.16
C THR A 43 13.98 45.90 -1.79
N ASP A 44 13.44 46.95 -1.18
CA ASP A 44 13.50 48.30 -1.73
C ASP A 44 14.78 49.06 -1.31
N ASN A 45 15.51 48.59 -0.28
CA ASN A 45 16.73 49.20 0.24
C ASN A 45 17.90 48.20 0.31
N LEU A 46 18.41 47.79 -0.86
CA LEU A 46 19.61 46.93 -0.98
C LEU A 46 20.91 47.55 -0.43
N SER A 47 20.90 48.83 -0.01
CA SER A 47 22.10 49.57 0.41
C SER A 47 22.26 49.75 1.92
N ASP A 48 21.29 49.39 2.76
CA ASP A 48 21.39 49.52 4.23
C ASP A 48 21.29 48.13 4.87
N SER A 49 22.42 47.42 4.90
CA SER A 49 22.59 46.10 5.49
C SER A 49 22.57 46.14 7.02
N CYS A 50 21.50 46.64 7.63
CA CYS A 50 21.25 46.40 9.04
C CYS A 50 20.64 45.01 9.17
N GLU A 51 21.49 44.02 9.45
CA GLU A 51 21.12 42.63 9.71
C GLU A 51 20.26 42.52 10.98
N ASN A 52 19.00 42.95 10.91
CA ASN A 52 18.05 42.82 12.00
C ASN A 52 17.48 41.41 12.01
N SER A 53 18.29 40.44 12.46
CA SER A 53 17.77 39.20 13.01
C SER A 53 16.97 39.55 14.26
N GLY A 54 15.68 39.26 14.27
CA GLY A 54 14.81 39.64 15.38
C GLY A 54 13.66 38.68 15.58
N LEU A 55 12.93 38.87 16.68
CA LEU A 55 11.64 38.25 16.85
C LEU A 55 10.61 39.06 16.06
N HIS A 56 9.91 38.39 15.15
CA HIS A 56 8.87 38.95 14.31
C HIS A 56 7.52 38.29 14.61
N CYS A 57 6.46 39.07 14.56
CA CYS A 57 5.08 38.61 14.62
C CYS A 57 4.44 38.79 13.24
N LEU A 58 4.03 37.69 12.62
CA LEU A 58 3.32 37.65 11.36
C LEU A 58 1.84 37.44 11.62
N TYR A 59 1.03 38.23 10.93
CA TYR A 59 -0.43 38.14 10.98
C TYR A 59 -0.96 37.68 9.63
N LEU A 60 -1.61 36.52 9.63
CA LEU A 60 -2.13 35.85 8.44
C LEU A 60 -3.65 35.84 8.45
N ASP A 61 -4.23 36.21 7.31
CA ASP A 61 -5.65 36.07 7.05
C ASP A 61 -5.95 34.62 6.71
N THR A 62 -6.76 33.99 7.55
CA THR A 62 -7.20 32.61 7.34
C THR A 62 -8.72 32.52 7.23
N SER A 63 -9.39 33.62 6.89
CA SER A 63 -10.85 33.70 6.73
C SER A 63 -11.45 32.65 5.80
N ILE A 64 -10.66 32.10 4.87
CA ILE A 64 -11.04 30.94 4.04
C ILE A 64 -11.53 29.75 4.87
N PHE A 65 -10.89 29.44 6.01
CA PHE A 65 -11.32 28.34 6.87
C PHE A 65 -12.69 28.58 7.49
N PHE A 66 -13.03 29.83 7.80
CA PHE A 66 -14.34 30.16 8.34
C PHE A 66 -15.41 30.20 7.24
N ASN A 67 -15.10 30.84 6.12
CA ASN A 67 -16.03 31.04 5.00
C ASN A 67 -16.41 29.72 4.31
N ARG A 68 -15.47 28.77 4.26
CA ARG A 68 -15.65 27.45 3.63
C ARG A 68 -15.57 26.29 4.63
N LYS A 69 -15.92 26.54 5.89
CA LYS A 69 -15.76 25.56 6.98
C LYS A 69 -16.44 24.22 6.68
N ASN A 70 -17.61 24.25 6.04
CA ASN A 70 -18.41 23.04 5.80
C ASN A 70 -17.79 22.22 4.65
N GLU A 71 -17.42 22.87 3.56
CA GLU A 71 -16.78 22.24 2.41
C GLU A 71 -15.42 21.64 2.79
N LEU A 72 -14.61 22.40 3.55
CA LEU A 72 -13.32 21.94 4.04
C LEU A 72 -13.46 20.79 5.03
N HIS A 73 -14.44 20.86 5.94
CA HIS A 73 -14.70 19.77 6.88
C HIS A 73 -15.08 18.48 6.13
N GLN A 74 -16.00 18.55 5.17
CA GLN A 74 -16.40 17.39 4.37
C GLN A 74 -15.23 16.78 3.61
N VAL A 75 -14.45 17.58 2.87
CA VAL A 75 -13.29 17.06 2.12
C VAL A 75 -12.25 16.46 3.08
N SER A 76 -11.96 17.14 4.20
CA SER A 76 -10.98 16.65 5.17
C SER A 76 -11.39 15.34 5.82
N GLN A 77 -12.68 15.14 6.09
CA GLN A 77 -13.21 13.93 6.70
C GLN A 77 -13.04 12.74 5.75
N GLN A 78 -13.37 12.92 4.47
CA GLN A 78 -13.20 11.86 3.47
C GLN A 78 -11.72 11.56 3.22
N ALA A 79 -10.87 12.59 3.08
CA ALA A 79 -9.44 12.40 2.90
C ALA A 79 -8.79 11.66 4.07
N SER A 80 -9.17 11.97 5.32
CA SER A 80 -8.69 11.24 6.51
C SER A 80 -9.12 9.78 6.47
N SER A 81 -10.40 9.50 6.19
CA SER A 81 -10.90 8.13 6.11
C SER A 81 -10.21 7.33 5.00
N ILE A 82 -9.92 7.95 3.86
CA ILE A 82 -9.19 7.31 2.76
C ILE A 82 -7.76 7.00 3.20
N GLN A 83 -7.06 7.96 3.82
CA GLN A 83 -5.69 7.75 4.29
C GLN A 83 -5.61 6.59 5.29
N ASP A 84 -6.55 6.51 6.24
CA ASP A 84 -6.60 5.41 7.22
C ASP A 84 -6.75 4.05 6.52
N MET A 85 -7.63 3.96 5.50
CA MET A 85 -7.82 2.73 4.75
C MET A 85 -6.64 2.39 3.83
N VAL A 86 -5.94 3.38 3.27
CA VAL A 86 -4.70 3.17 2.50
C VAL A 86 -3.63 2.51 3.38
N GLU A 87 -3.51 2.91 4.66
CA GLU A 87 -2.62 2.23 5.61
C GLU A 87 -3.03 0.77 5.82
N VAL A 88 -4.33 0.49 5.91
CA VAL A 88 -4.85 -0.90 6.04
C VAL A 88 -4.51 -1.73 4.81
N VAL A 89 -4.68 -1.19 3.59
CA VAL A 89 -4.31 -1.87 2.35
C VAL A 89 -2.82 -2.19 2.34
N ARG A 90 -1.96 -1.21 2.66
CA ARG A 90 -0.51 -1.40 2.71
C ARG A 90 -0.09 -2.49 3.70
N ALA A 91 -0.65 -2.46 4.91
CA ALA A 91 -0.39 -3.47 5.94
C ALA A 91 -0.86 -4.86 5.49
N SER A 92 -2.02 -4.95 4.85
CA SER A 92 -2.60 -6.20 4.35
C SER A 92 -1.73 -6.84 3.27
N VAL A 93 -1.30 -6.05 2.29
CA VAL A 93 -0.41 -6.50 1.20
C VAL A 93 0.93 -6.99 1.76
N SER A 94 1.53 -6.23 2.70
CA SER A 94 2.77 -6.63 3.37
C SER A 94 2.62 -7.95 4.14
N LEU A 95 1.50 -8.14 4.85
CA LEU A 95 1.24 -9.35 5.60
C LEU A 95 1.05 -10.56 4.67
N ILE A 96 0.29 -10.41 3.57
CA ILE A 96 0.11 -11.45 2.54
C ILE A 96 1.47 -11.88 1.99
N SER A 97 2.31 -10.92 1.58
CA SER A 97 3.65 -11.19 1.05
C SER A 97 4.50 -11.99 2.03
N LYS A 98 4.51 -11.56 3.30
CA LYS A 98 5.25 -12.23 4.36
C LYS A 98 4.76 -13.66 4.58
N GLN A 99 3.45 -13.89 4.68
CA GLN A 99 2.90 -15.22 4.92
C GLN A 99 3.21 -16.18 3.78
N TRP A 100 3.03 -15.73 2.53
CA TRP A 100 3.31 -16.55 1.37
C TRP A 100 4.81 -16.86 1.24
N SER A 101 5.67 -15.85 1.38
CA SER A 101 7.12 -16.00 1.29
C SER A 101 7.68 -16.99 2.31
N ASN A 102 7.17 -16.98 3.55
CA ASN A 102 7.57 -17.93 4.59
C ASN A 102 7.18 -19.38 4.25
N ALA A 103 6.01 -19.60 3.66
CA ALA A 103 5.59 -20.92 3.23
C ALA A 103 6.42 -21.40 2.02
N MET A 104 6.64 -20.51 1.05
CA MET A 104 7.36 -20.84 -0.16
C MET A 104 8.86 -21.04 0.07
N SER A 105 9.46 -20.33 1.04
CA SER A 105 10.85 -20.59 1.44
C SER A 105 11.03 -22.01 1.98
N LEU A 106 10.06 -22.52 2.75
CA LEU A 106 10.10 -23.89 3.26
C LEU A 106 9.91 -24.91 2.14
N PHE A 107 9.03 -24.63 1.17
CA PHE A 107 8.86 -25.46 -0.03
C PHE A 107 10.17 -25.54 -0.83
N HIS A 108 10.77 -24.41 -1.19
CA HIS A 108 12.02 -24.37 -1.94
C HIS A 108 13.20 -24.96 -1.19
N GLU A 109 13.32 -24.75 0.13
CA GLU A 109 14.37 -25.37 0.94
C GLU A 109 14.36 -26.89 0.78
N LYS A 110 13.18 -27.52 0.81
CA LYS A 110 13.06 -28.98 0.68
C LYS A 110 13.17 -29.45 -0.76
N PHE A 111 12.54 -28.76 -1.71
CA PHE A 111 12.54 -29.18 -3.12
C PHE A 111 13.87 -28.90 -3.85
N SER A 112 14.70 -27.98 -3.35
CA SER A 112 16.04 -27.70 -3.91
C SER A 112 17.02 -28.89 -3.83
N ALA A 113 16.73 -29.88 -2.98
CA ALA A 113 17.54 -31.09 -2.91
C ALA A 113 17.39 -31.99 -4.14
N LEU A 114 16.24 -31.94 -4.83
CA LEU A 114 15.91 -32.84 -5.92
C LEU A 114 16.80 -32.65 -7.17
N PRO A 115 17.01 -31.42 -7.70
CA PRO A 115 17.92 -31.21 -8.83
C PRO A 115 19.34 -31.74 -8.58
N ASN A 116 19.87 -31.55 -7.36
CA ASN A 116 21.19 -32.02 -6.98
C ASN A 116 21.27 -33.56 -6.96
N LEU A 117 20.21 -34.23 -6.50
CA LEU A 117 20.12 -35.69 -6.54
C LEU A 117 20.04 -36.20 -7.98
N ILE A 118 19.27 -35.55 -8.85
CA ILE A 118 19.14 -35.92 -10.27
C ILE A 118 20.50 -35.84 -10.96
N SER A 119 21.23 -34.73 -10.76
CA SER A 119 22.57 -34.54 -11.32
C SER A 119 23.58 -35.58 -10.80
N THR A 120 23.52 -35.91 -9.50
CA THR A 120 24.41 -36.92 -8.89
C THR A 120 24.16 -38.33 -9.44
N HIS A 121 22.91 -38.63 -9.80
CA HIS A 121 22.53 -39.91 -10.41
C HIS A 121 22.75 -39.98 -11.93
N GLY A 122 23.30 -38.92 -12.54
CA GLY A 122 23.74 -38.91 -13.94
C GLY A 122 22.61 -38.85 -14.96
N VAL A 123 21.45 -38.30 -14.60
CA VAL A 123 20.28 -38.20 -15.47
C VAL A 123 20.12 -36.74 -15.94
N GLU A 124 19.96 -36.52 -17.26
CA GLU A 124 19.61 -35.21 -17.84
C GLU A 124 18.08 -35.00 -17.85
N SER A 125 17.42 -35.15 -16.70
CA SER A 125 15.97 -34.89 -16.53
C SER A 125 15.74 -33.63 -15.72
N SER A 126 14.64 -32.92 -15.99
CA SER A 126 14.16 -31.88 -15.06
C SER A 126 13.40 -32.49 -13.88
N SER A 127 13.23 -31.73 -12.79
CA SER A 127 12.36 -32.13 -11.68
C SER A 127 10.93 -32.39 -12.15
N GLU A 128 10.44 -31.61 -13.12
CA GLU A 128 9.13 -31.78 -13.75
C GLU A 128 9.01 -33.15 -14.43
N ASP A 129 9.99 -33.52 -15.25
CA ASP A 129 10.00 -34.79 -16.00
C ASP A 129 9.98 -36.01 -15.09
N GLU A 130 10.73 -35.96 -13.99
CA GLU A 130 10.78 -37.02 -12.99
C GLU A 130 9.43 -37.21 -12.29
N PHE A 131 8.75 -36.13 -11.89
CA PHE A 131 7.41 -36.20 -11.31
C PHE A 131 6.34 -36.61 -12.33
N LEU A 132 6.42 -36.15 -13.58
CA LEU A 132 5.52 -36.60 -14.64
C LEU A 132 5.70 -38.09 -14.92
N SER A 133 6.94 -38.58 -14.96
CA SER A 133 7.27 -39.99 -15.12
C SER A 133 6.65 -40.85 -14.01
N LEU A 134 6.73 -40.37 -12.75
CA LEU A 134 6.05 -41.01 -11.62
C LEU A 134 4.53 -41.01 -11.78
N LEU A 135 3.93 -39.90 -12.21
CA LEU A 135 2.49 -39.77 -12.40
C LEU A 135 1.95 -40.73 -13.47
N PHE A 136 2.68 -40.92 -14.57
CA PHE A 136 2.31 -41.84 -15.65
C PHE A 136 2.63 -43.31 -15.34
N GLY A 137 3.07 -43.62 -14.12
CA GLY A 137 3.30 -45.00 -13.67
C GLY A 137 4.55 -45.64 -14.23
N THR A 138 5.51 -44.84 -14.72
CA THR A 138 6.85 -45.35 -15.04
C THR A 138 7.63 -45.60 -13.74
N ARG A 139 8.74 -46.36 -13.81
CA ARG A 139 9.54 -46.67 -12.62
C ARG A 139 10.07 -45.38 -12.01
N THR A 140 9.88 -45.20 -10.71
CA THR A 140 10.51 -44.13 -9.94
C THR A 140 12.03 -44.18 -10.12
N SER A 141 12.63 -43.09 -10.58
CA SER A 141 14.09 -43.03 -10.70
C SER A 141 14.76 -43.16 -9.33
N PRO A 142 16.02 -43.65 -9.26
CA PRO A 142 16.74 -43.73 -7.99
C PRO A 142 16.84 -42.38 -7.26
N ALA A 143 17.00 -41.29 -8.02
CA ALA A 143 17.05 -39.93 -7.49
C ALA A 143 15.73 -39.52 -6.84
N LEU A 144 14.61 -39.69 -7.56
CA LEU A 144 13.29 -39.35 -7.05
C LEU A 144 12.88 -40.26 -5.88
N HIS A 145 13.25 -41.55 -5.92
CA HIS A 145 13.03 -42.47 -4.81
C HIS A 145 13.79 -42.02 -3.55
N HIS A 146 15.08 -41.72 -3.67
CA HIS A 146 15.88 -41.22 -2.54
C HIS A 146 15.31 -39.91 -1.99
N PHE A 147 14.89 -39.00 -2.88
CA PHE A 147 14.25 -37.75 -2.48
C PHE A 147 12.96 -38.00 -1.68
N LEU A 148 12.03 -38.78 -2.22
CA LEU A 148 10.72 -39.02 -1.61
C LEU A 148 10.81 -39.83 -0.31
N ALA A 149 11.66 -40.86 -0.27
CA ALA A 149 11.78 -41.75 0.88
C ALA A 149 12.66 -41.19 2.01
N SER A 150 13.71 -40.42 1.67
CA SER A 150 14.75 -40.04 2.64
C SER A 150 14.89 -38.53 2.83
N SER A 151 15.03 -37.74 1.76
CA SER A 151 15.28 -36.30 1.88
C SER A 151 14.04 -35.49 2.27
N LEU A 152 12.91 -35.76 1.61
CA LEU A 152 11.63 -35.14 1.90
C LEU A 152 10.91 -35.91 3.01
N GLY A 153 10.69 -37.21 2.80
CA GLY A 153 9.97 -38.10 3.71
C GLY A 153 8.52 -37.68 3.98
N GLU A 154 7.77 -38.54 4.67
CA GLU A 154 6.37 -38.25 5.02
C GLU A 154 6.27 -37.04 5.97
N ALA A 155 7.17 -36.95 6.95
CA ALA A 155 7.18 -35.88 7.94
C ALA A 155 7.50 -34.50 7.31
N GLY A 156 8.47 -34.44 6.39
CA GLY A 156 8.80 -33.20 5.68
C GLY A 156 7.68 -32.76 4.77
N LEU A 157 7.09 -33.70 4.01
CA LEU A 157 5.94 -33.42 3.15
C LEU A 157 4.74 -32.87 3.94
N LYS A 158 4.35 -33.53 5.05
CA LYS A 158 3.25 -33.06 5.91
C LYS A 158 3.54 -31.67 6.49
N ARG A 159 4.79 -31.37 6.83
CA ARG A 159 5.19 -30.07 7.36
C ARG A 159 5.02 -28.96 6.32
N ILE A 160 5.46 -29.19 5.08
CA ILE A 160 5.32 -28.21 3.98
C ILE A 160 3.83 -28.04 3.63
N ALA A 161 3.09 -29.14 3.48
CA ALA A 161 1.66 -29.10 3.19
C ALA A 161 0.90 -28.27 4.23
N LYS A 162 1.16 -28.50 5.52
CA LYS A 162 0.57 -27.71 6.61
C LYS A 162 0.95 -26.24 6.53
N ALA A 163 2.19 -25.90 6.17
CA ALA A 163 2.65 -24.52 6.05
C ALA A 163 1.96 -23.78 4.90
N VAL A 164 1.82 -24.41 3.74
CA VAL A 164 1.10 -23.86 2.58
C VAL A 164 -0.39 -23.72 2.89
N ASP A 165 -1.01 -24.71 3.55
CA ASP A 165 -2.41 -24.65 3.96
C ASP A 165 -2.68 -23.54 4.98
N SER A 166 -1.78 -23.33 5.95
CA SER A 166 -1.89 -22.22 6.89
C SER A 166 -1.74 -20.88 6.19
N ALA A 167 -0.73 -20.73 5.33
CA ALA A 167 -0.53 -19.49 4.59
C ALA A 167 -1.73 -19.18 3.68
N GLY A 168 -2.27 -20.18 2.97
CA GLY A 168 -3.46 -20.01 2.13
C GLY A 168 -4.70 -19.58 2.91
N ARG A 169 -4.88 -20.12 4.13
CA ARG A 169 -5.99 -19.72 5.01
C ARG A 169 -5.82 -18.29 5.53
N ASP A 170 -4.61 -17.94 5.96
CA ASP A 170 -4.30 -16.61 6.48
C ASP A 170 -4.43 -15.56 5.37
N ILE A 171 -3.88 -15.83 4.18
CA ILE A 171 -4.02 -14.96 2.99
C ILE A 171 -5.49 -14.73 2.67
N ARG A 172 -6.31 -15.80 2.61
CA ARG A 172 -7.74 -15.66 2.37
C ARG A 172 -8.41 -14.80 3.43
N GLY A 173 -8.11 -15.02 4.71
CA GLY A 173 -8.63 -14.23 5.82
C GLY A 173 -8.27 -12.74 5.68
N ILE A 174 -7.00 -12.43 5.42
CA ILE A 174 -6.53 -11.06 5.21
C ILE A 174 -7.25 -10.40 4.03
N ILE A 175 -7.44 -11.12 2.93
CA ILE A 175 -8.16 -10.60 1.77
C ILE A 175 -9.61 -10.27 2.13
N THR A 176 -10.34 -11.23 2.70
CA THR A 176 -11.79 -11.09 2.92
C THR A 176 -12.13 -10.17 4.09
N GLU A 177 -11.28 -10.09 5.11
CA GLU A 177 -11.58 -9.35 6.35
C GLU A 177 -10.93 -7.95 6.37
N HIS A 178 -9.88 -7.70 5.57
CA HIS A 178 -9.12 -6.45 5.62
C HIS A 178 -8.94 -5.79 4.26
N LEU A 179 -8.34 -6.49 3.29
CA LEU A 179 -7.96 -5.87 2.02
C LEU A 179 -9.18 -5.48 1.18
N GLN A 180 -10.10 -6.41 0.93
CA GLN A 180 -11.29 -6.17 0.12
C GLN A 180 -12.19 -5.09 0.75
N PRO A 181 -12.54 -5.16 2.06
CA PRO A 181 -13.34 -4.10 2.69
C PRO A 181 -12.66 -2.73 2.64
N ALA A 182 -11.33 -2.65 2.85
CA ALA A 182 -10.63 -1.38 2.82
C ALA A 182 -10.69 -0.72 1.44
N VAL A 183 -10.46 -1.49 0.36
CA VAL A 183 -10.54 -0.99 -1.02
C VAL A 183 -11.97 -0.56 -1.37
N GLU A 184 -13.00 -1.29 -0.93
CA GLU A 184 -14.40 -0.90 -1.12
C GLU A 184 -14.77 0.38 -0.37
N ILE A 185 -14.29 0.56 0.86
CA ILE A 185 -14.49 1.79 1.64
C ILE A 185 -13.81 2.98 0.96
N ILE A 186 -12.57 2.82 0.48
CA ILE A 186 -11.87 3.86 -0.29
C ILE A 186 -12.69 4.23 -1.53
N SER A 187 -13.17 3.23 -2.28
CA SER A 187 -14.01 3.42 -3.46
C SER A 187 -15.29 4.22 -3.13
N PHE A 188 -15.96 3.86 -2.03
CA PHE A 188 -17.14 4.57 -1.55
C PHE A 188 -16.84 6.04 -1.21
N ARG A 189 -15.73 6.33 -0.48
CA ARG A 189 -15.34 7.70 -0.14
C ARG A 189 -14.94 8.52 -1.35
N LEU A 190 -14.28 7.90 -2.32
CA LEU A 190 -13.94 8.55 -3.58
C LEU A 190 -15.18 8.84 -4.42
N ALA A 191 -16.20 7.97 -4.42
CA ALA A 191 -17.47 8.26 -5.07
C ALA A 191 -18.18 9.47 -4.43
N GLU A 192 -18.14 9.62 -3.10
CA GLU A 192 -18.66 10.81 -2.41
C GLU A 192 -17.88 12.07 -2.82
N LEU A 193 -16.54 12.02 -2.78
CA LEU A 193 -15.68 13.12 -3.22
C LEU A 193 -15.90 13.48 -4.69
N ARG A 194 -16.11 12.49 -5.55
CA ARG A 194 -16.47 12.67 -6.96
C ARG A 194 -17.77 13.44 -7.08
N GLY A 195 -18.80 13.09 -6.32
CA GLY A 195 -20.05 13.86 -6.24
C GLY A 195 -19.83 15.32 -5.83
N LEU A 196 -19.02 15.57 -4.80
CA LEU A 196 -18.68 16.92 -4.36
C LEU A 196 -17.94 17.72 -5.43
N SER A 197 -16.99 17.10 -6.14
CA SER A 197 -16.20 17.74 -7.20
C SER A 197 -17.06 18.23 -8.38
N ARG A 198 -18.23 17.61 -8.61
CA ARG A 198 -19.18 18.05 -9.65
C ARG A 198 -19.85 19.38 -9.29
N TRP A 199 -19.94 19.73 -8.00
CA TRP A 199 -20.45 21.02 -7.56
C TRP A 199 -19.36 22.10 -7.59
N ARG A 200 -18.91 22.44 -8.81
CA ARG A 200 -17.78 23.34 -9.07
C ARG A 200 -17.90 24.69 -8.34
N SER A 201 -19.07 25.30 -8.30
CA SER A 201 -19.26 26.61 -7.64
C SER A 201 -18.98 26.61 -6.14
N ARG A 202 -18.97 25.44 -5.48
CA ARG A 202 -18.58 25.31 -4.06
C ARG A 202 -17.18 24.74 -3.89
N PHE A 203 -16.89 23.62 -4.55
CA PHE A 203 -15.69 22.83 -4.24
C PHE A 203 -14.47 23.17 -5.10
N GLN A 204 -14.65 23.76 -6.28
CA GLN A 204 -13.52 24.19 -7.11
C GLN A 204 -12.73 25.34 -6.45
N THR A 205 -13.41 26.20 -5.68
CA THR A 205 -12.77 27.33 -4.98
C THR A 205 -11.80 26.86 -3.89
N ILE A 206 -12.04 25.68 -3.31
CA ILE A 206 -11.15 25.06 -2.32
C ILE A 206 -10.16 24.09 -2.97
N GLY A 207 -10.06 24.06 -4.30
CA GLY A 207 -9.07 23.27 -5.04
C GLY A 207 -9.44 21.80 -5.29
N LEU A 208 -10.70 21.39 -5.09
CA LEU A 208 -11.12 20.03 -5.44
C LEU A 208 -11.32 19.92 -6.96
N ASP A 209 -10.32 19.36 -7.65
CA ASP A 209 -10.32 19.20 -9.10
C ASP A 209 -11.11 17.95 -9.54
N GLY A 210 -12.11 18.13 -10.40
CA GLY A 210 -12.96 17.03 -10.84
C GLY A 210 -12.26 16.00 -11.73
N ASN A 211 -11.27 16.41 -12.53
CA ASN A 211 -10.55 15.50 -13.44
C ASN A 211 -9.58 14.61 -12.65
N LEU A 212 -8.88 15.19 -11.67
CA LEU A 212 -8.02 14.41 -10.77
C LEU A 212 -8.83 13.40 -9.95
N ILE A 213 -9.99 13.81 -9.42
CA ILE A 213 -10.87 12.90 -8.68
C ILE A 213 -11.46 11.82 -9.59
N ASP A 214 -11.79 12.14 -10.84
CA ASP A 214 -12.21 11.12 -11.82
C ASP A 214 -11.09 10.09 -12.08
N GLY A 215 -9.85 10.52 -12.27
CA GLY A 215 -8.69 9.63 -12.46
C GLY A 215 -8.40 8.75 -11.24
N VAL A 216 -8.47 9.31 -10.03
CA VAL A 216 -8.34 8.52 -8.80
C VAL A 216 -9.50 7.52 -8.64
N THR A 217 -10.72 7.90 -9.02
CA THR A 217 -11.89 7.00 -8.99
C THR A 217 -11.73 5.83 -9.96
N GLU A 218 -11.12 6.07 -11.11
CA GLU A 218 -10.75 5.01 -12.05
C GLU A 218 -9.66 4.10 -11.48
N SER A 219 -8.59 4.67 -10.90
CA SER A 219 -7.51 3.92 -10.28
C SER A 219 -7.96 2.99 -9.16
N ILE A 220 -8.85 3.44 -8.26
CA ILE A 220 -9.43 2.56 -7.23
C ILE A 220 -10.27 1.44 -7.84
N GLY A 221 -10.99 1.71 -8.94
CA GLY A 221 -11.76 0.69 -9.65
C GLY A 221 -10.87 -0.41 -10.23
N MET A 222 -9.71 -0.04 -10.80
CA MET A 222 -8.71 -0.99 -11.27
C MET A 222 -8.13 -1.83 -10.11
N LEU A 223 -7.87 -1.19 -8.96
CA LEU A 223 -7.40 -1.91 -7.76
C LEU A 223 -8.43 -2.93 -7.26
N VAL A 224 -9.73 -2.61 -7.25
CA VAL A 224 -10.81 -3.56 -6.90
C VAL A 224 -10.73 -4.81 -7.77
N VAL A 225 -10.58 -4.64 -9.09
CA VAL A 225 -10.46 -5.77 -10.03
C VAL A 225 -9.20 -6.59 -9.76
N GLN A 226 -8.07 -5.93 -9.46
CA GLN A 226 -6.82 -6.62 -9.14
C GLN A 226 -6.89 -7.41 -7.83
N VAL A 227 -7.54 -6.90 -6.79
CA VAL A 227 -7.75 -7.64 -5.53
C VAL A 227 -8.61 -8.89 -5.78
N GLU A 228 -9.68 -8.77 -6.57
CA GLU A 228 -10.54 -9.91 -6.90
C GLU A 228 -9.80 -10.96 -7.74
N ARG A 229 -9.03 -10.52 -8.74
CA ARG A 229 -8.16 -11.41 -9.53
C ARG A 229 -7.15 -12.13 -8.64
N PHE A 230 -6.47 -11.40 -7.77
CA PHE A 230 -5.50 -11.97 -6.84
C PHE A 230 -6.14 -13.02 -5.93
N SER A 231 -7.31 -12.72 -5.35
CA SER A 231 -8.09 -13.63 -4.51
C SER A 231 -8.38 -14.97 -5.21
N ARG A 232 -8.85 -14.92 -6.46
CA ARG A 232 -9.15 -16.13 -7.26
C ARG A 232 -7.92 -16.94 -7.58
N VAL A 233 -6.83 -16.28 -7.98
CA VAL A 233 -5.57 -16.97 -8.29
C VAL A 233 -4.98 -17.60 -7.03
N ALA A 234 -4.95 -16.87 -5.90
CA ALA A 234 -4.45 -17.39 -4.64
C ALA A 234 -5.24 -18.64 -4.19
N ALA A 235 -6.57 -18.61 -4.28
CA ALA A 235 -7.41 -19.77 -3.98
C ALA A 235 -7.10 -20.98 -4.90
N THR A 236 -6.92 -20.73 -6.20
CA THR A 236 -6.60 -21.77 -7.19
C THR A 236 -5.22 -22.38 -6.93
N VAL A 237 -4.21 -21.56 -6.66
CA VAL A 237 -2.84 -22.00 -6.38
C VAL A 237 -2.80 -22.86 -5.13
N VAL A 238 -3.41 -22.41 -4.03
CA VAL A 238 -3.48 -23.19 -2.78
C VAL A 238 -4.17 -24.54 -3.02
N TYR A 239 -5.24 -24.57 -3.81
CA TYR A 239 -5.93 -25.81 -4.16
C TYR A 239 -5.06 -26.77 -4.98
N LEU A 240 -4.29 -26.26 -5.94
CA LEU A 240 -3.37 -27.06 -6.73
C LEU A 240 -2.23 -27.64 -5.87
N PHE A 241 -1.69 -26.87 -4.92
CA PHE A 241 -0.74 -27.37 -3.93
C PHE A 241 -1.32 -28.49 -3.07
N GLN A 242 -2.56 -28.34 -2.58
CA GLN A 242 -3.23 -29.37 -1.79
C GLN A 242 -3.38 -30.68 -2.56
N ASN A 243 -3.83 -30.59 -3.82
CA ASN A 243 -3.97 -31.75 -4.69
C ASN A 243 -2.61 -32.43 -4.97
N PHE A 244 -1.58 -31.64 -5.24
CA PHE A 244 -0.22 -32.13 -5.44
C PHE A 244 0.32 -32.84 -4.19
N PHE A 245 0.23 -32.24 -3.01
CA PHE A 245 0.74 -32.86 -1.78
C PHE A 245 -0.03 -34.12 -1.39
N ALA A 246 -1.35 -34.18 -1.64
CA ALA A 246 -2.12 -35.41 -1.46
C ALA A 246 -1.62 -36.54 -2.37
N TRP A 247 -1.32 -36.24 -3.63
CA TRP A 247 -0.75 -37.19 -4.58
C TRP A 247 0.66 -37.64 -4.19
N VAL A 248 1.55 -36.71 -3.84
CA VAL A 248 2.92 -37.04 -3.40
C VAL A 248 2.89 -37.88 -2.13
N LEU A 249 1.99 -37.57 -1.18
CA LEU A 249 1.85 -38.34 0.06
C LEU A 249 1.45 -39.78 -0.22
N LYS A 250 0.50 -39.99 -1.13
CA LYS A 250 0.11 -41.32 -1.60
C LYS A 250 1.31 -42.04 -2.22
N SER A 251 2.09 -41.35 -3.05
CA SER A 251 3.27 -41.91 -3.69
C SER A 251 4.36 -42.32 -2.69
N VAL A 252 4.64 -41.48 -1.69
CA VAL A 252 5.57 -41.79 -0.59
C VAL A 252 5.13 -43.04 0.16
N ARG A 253 3.85 -43.15 0.53
CA ARG A 253 3.33 -44.33 1.24
C ARG A 253 3.42 -45.62 0.42
N ILE A 254 3.13 -45.55 -0.87
CA ILE A 254 3.30 -46.70 -1.78
C ILE A 254 4.76 -47.15 -1.81
N LEU A 255 5.71 -46.21 -1.92
CA LEU A 255 7.15 -46.53 -1.91
C LEU A 255 7.62 -47.15 -0.58
N LEU A 256 7.00 -46.76 0.53
CA LEU A 256 7.30 -47.28 1.87
C LEU A 256 6.50 -48.54 2.24
N ASN A 257 5.65 -49.06 1.35
CA ASN A 257 4.71 -50.16 1.62
C ASN A 257 3.76 -49.89 2.81
N GLU A 258 3.36 -48.64 3.00
CA GLU A 258 2.41 -48.20 4.03
C GLU A 258 0.96 -48.13 3.50
N PRO A 259 -0.06 -48.28 4.37
CA PRO A 259 -1.45 -48.25 3.95
C PRO A 259 -1.88 -46.88 3.40
N THR A 260 -2.53 -46.89 2.23
CA THR A 260 -2.96 -45.66 1.51
C THR A 260 -4.40 -45.25 1.77
N ASP A 261 -5.20 -46.06 2.48
CA ASP A 261 -6.67 -45.92 2.57
C ASP A 261 -7.14 -44.60 3.20
N GLN A 262 -6.26 -43.92 3.94
CA GLN A 262 -6.56 -42.64 4.60
C GLN A 262 -6.15 -41.41 3.77
N VAL A 263 -5.51 -41.58 2.61
CA VAL A 263 -5.05 -40.44 1.78
C VAL A 263 -6.17 -40.05 0.80
N PRO A 264 -6.57 -38.77 0.74
CA PRO A 264 -7.54 -38.29 -0.24
C PRO A 264 -7.13 -38.63 -1.68
N ALA A 265 -8.11 -38.95 -2.52
CA ALA A 265 -7.86 -39.14 -3.94
C ALA A 265 -7.46 -37.81 -4.58
N ALA A 266 -6.30 -37.79 -5.25
CA ALA A 266 -5.83 -36.64 -6.01
C ALA A 266 -6.26 -36.75 -7.47
N ASN A 267 -6.63 -35.62 -8.08
CA ASN A 267 -6.91 -35.52 -9.50
C ASN A 267 -5.59 -35.39 -10.28
N SER A 268 -5.32 -36.34 -11.18
CA SER A 268 -4.09 -36.37 -11.98
C SER A 268 -3.96 -35.20 -12.95
N GLU A 269 -5.05 -34.69 -13.52
CA GLU A 269 -5.01 -33.54 -14.42
C GLU A 269 -4.52 -32.29 -13.68
N LEU A 270 -4.98 -32.10 -12.45
CA LEU A 270 -4.53 -31.00 -11.59
C LEU A 270 -3.06 -31.15 -11.17
N VAL A 271 -2.56 -32.39 -11.02
CA VAL A 271 -1.13 -32.63 -10.79
C VAL A 271 -0.32 -32.21 -12.01
N VAL A 272 -0.76 -32.53 -13.23
CA VAL A 272 -0.07 -32.08 -14.46
C VAL A 272 -0.03 -30.55 -14.54
N ILE A 273 -1.14 -29.88 -14.22
CA ILE A 273 -1.19 -28.41 -14.18
C ILE A 273 -0.22 -27.87 -13.13
N PHE A 274 -0.20 -28.44 -11.93
CA PHE A 274 0.74 -28.04 -10.89
C PHE A 274 2.19 -28.16 -11.35
N LEU A 275 2.56 -29.31 -11.92
CA LEU A 275 3.94 -29.57 -12.36
C LEU A 275 4.41 -28.57 -13.43
N LYS A 276 3.54 -28.25 -14.40
CA LYS A 276 3.87 -27.32 -15.50
C LYS A 276 3.91 -25.85 -15.09
N PHE A 277 3.09 -25.45 -14.11
CA PHE A 277 2.82 -24.04 -13.85
C PHE A 277 3.16 -23.56 -12.43
N LEU A 278 3.43 -24.45 -11.48
CA LEU A 278 3.62 -24.10 -10.07
C LEU A 278 4.87 -24.73 -9.43
N LEU A 279 5.50 -25.73 -10.05
CA LEU A 279 6.68 -26.37 -9.47
C LEU A 279 7.86 -25.39 -9.38
N ASP A 280 8.13 -24.70 -10.49
CA ASP A 280 9.25 -23.74 -10.62
C ASP A 280 8.79 -22.28 -10.70
N LYS A 281 7.47 -22.03 -10.71
CA LYS A 281 6.89 -20.68 -10.84
C LYS A 281 6.03 -20.35 -9.64
N ASP A 282 6.05 -19.08 -9.24
CA ASP A 282 5.24 -18.56 -8.14
C ASP A 282 4.29 -17.45 -8.62
N PRO A 283 3.08 -17.81 -9.09
CA PRO A 283 2.12 -16.83 -9.60
C PRO A 283 1.56 -15.92 -8.51
N ILE A 284 1.54 -16.35 -7.24
CA ILE A 284 1.09 -15.48 -6.14
C ILE A 284 2.11 -14.35 -5.95
N LYS A 285 3.40 -14.69 -5.89
CA LYS A 285 4.45 -13.66 -5.79
C LYS A 285 4.50 -12.77 -7.02
N GLN A 286 4.33 -13.33 -8.22
CA GLN A 286 4.29 -12.56 -9.46
C GLN A 286 3.12 -11.55 -9.45
N LEU A 287 1.90 -11.99 -9.11
CA LEU A 287 0.75 -11.08 -9.04
C LEU A 287 0.84 -10.07 -7.92
N LEU A 288 1.56 -10.37 -6.83
CA LEU A 288 1.67 -9.48 -5.70
C LEU A 288 2.74 -8.40 -5.93
N GLU A 289 3.95 -8.78 -6.35
CA GLU A 289 5.16 -7.95 -6.28
C GLU A 289 6.00 -7.94 -7.58
N ALA A 290 5.52 -8.46 -8.72
CA ALA A 290 6.34 -8.42 -9.94
C ALA A 290 6.69 -6.98 -10.35
N ASP A 291 7.99 -6.77 -10.62
CA ASP A 291 8.53 -5.57 -11.26
C ASP A 291 8.33 -5.64 -12.79
N GLU A 292 8.28 -6.84 -13.35
CA GLU A 292 8.06 -7.08 -14.79
C GLU A 292 6.56 -7.12 -15.14
N ARG A 293 6.26 -6.86 -16.41
CA ARG A 293 4.89 -6.96 -16.93
C ARG A 293 4.39 -8.40 -16.85
N ILE A 294 3.21 -8.57 -16.28
CA ILE A 294 2.54 -9.86 -16.17
C ILE A 294 1.86 -10.13 -17.51
N GLU A 295 2.16 -11.28 -18.12
CA GLU A 295 1.51 -11.70 -19.36
C GLU A 295 -0.01 -11.84 -19.15
N CYS A 296 -0.77 -11.14 -19.99
CA CYS A 296 -2.21 -11.24 -20.05
C CYS A 296 -2.61 -11.99 -21.33
N ASP A 297 -3.62 -12.85 -21.19
CA ASP A 297 -4.19 -13.56 -22.33
C ASP A 297 -4.77 -12.57 -23.36
N MET A 298 -4.56 -12.85 -24.65
CA MET A 298 -4.93 -11.97 -25.75
C MET A 298 -6.44 -11.73 -25.81
N ASP A 299 -7.25 -12.75 -25.50
CA ASP A 299 -8.71 -12.62 -25.48
C ASP A 299 -9.17 -11.73 -24.31
N THR A 300 -8.52 -11.89 -23.15
CA THR A 300 -8.75 -11.03 -21.98
C THR A 300 -8.38 -9.58 -22.27
N ALA A 301 -7.21 -9.33 -22.86
CA ALA A 301 -6.76 -7.98 -23.25
C ALA A 301 -7.76 -7.32 -24.22
N ARG A 302 -8.19 -8.06 -25.25
CA ARG A 302 -9.20 -7.60 -26.20
C ARG A 302 -10.54 -7.30 -25.54
N HIS A 303 -10.94 -8.10 -24.55
CA HIS A 303 -12.18 -7.86 -23.81
C HIS A 303 -12.10 -6.57 -23.00
N VAL A 304 -10.97 -6.30 -22.34
CA VAL A 304 -10.74 -5.03 -21.61
C VAL A 304 -10.77 -3.84 -22.56
N GLU A 305 -10.17 -3.94 -23.75
CA GLU A 305 -10.25 -2.89 -24.77
C GLU A 305 -11.69 -2.61 -25.22
N GLN A 306 -12.51 -3.65 -25.36
CA GLN A 306 -13.93 -3.49 -25.71
C GLN A 306 -14.72 -2.80 -24.59
N LEU A 307 -14.40 -3.07 -23.32
CA LEU A 307 -15.07 -2.44 -22.20
C LEU A 307 -14.86 -0.93 -22.16
N VAL A 308 -13.75 -0.40 -22.70
CA VAL A 308 -13.53 1.05 -22.81
C VAL A 308 -14.66 1.74 -23.58
N VAL A 309 -15.17 1.11 -24.66
CA VAL A 309 -16.29 1.63 -25.45
C VAL A 309 -17.59 1.71 -24.64
N PHE A 310 -17.73 0.86 -23.63
CA PHE A 310 -18.88 0.83 -22.72
C PHE A 310 -18.68 1.67 -21.45
N GLY A 311 -17.64 2.51 -21.39
CA GLY A 311 -17.33 3.32 -20.21
C GLY A 311 -16.54 2.58 -19.14
N GLY A 312 -15.81 1.52 -19.52
CA GLY A 312 -14.79 0.88 -18.71
C GLY A 312 -13.54 1.75 -18.55
N PHE A 313 -12.49 1.17 -17.96
CA PHE A 313 -11.27 1.91 -17.64
C PHE A 313 -10.48 2.33 -18.89
N THR A 314 -9.86 3.50 -18.84
CA THR A 314 -9.02 4.07 -19.89
C THR A 314 -7.66 3.40 -19.97
N ASP A 315 -7.09 2.98 -18.83
CA ASP A 315 -5.89 2.15 -18.78
C ASP A 315 -6.29 0.68 -19.00
N THR A 316 -5.95 0.14 -20.17
CA THR A 316 -6.19 -1.26 -20.52
C THR A 316 -5.07 -2.20 -20.09
N GLN A 317 -3.90 -1.64 -19.71
CA GLN A 317 -2.71 -2.39 -19.30
C GLN A 317 -2.67 -2.64 -17.79
N PHE A 318 -3.68 -2.22 -17.05
CA PHE A 318 -3.72 -2.39 -15.59
C PHE A 318 -3.57 -3.87 -15.16
N LEU A 319 -4.03 -4.83 -15.97
CA LEU A 319 -3.86 -6.27 -15.71
C LEU A 319 -2.42 -6.78 -15.89
N GLU A 320 -1.56 -6.04 -16.59
CA GLU A 320 -0.14 -6.37 -16.74
C GLU A 320 0.67 -5.95 -15.51
N LYS A 321 0.06 -5.23 -14.56
CA LYS A 321 0.70 -4.75 -13.33
C LYS A 321 0.46 -5.72 -12.17
N SER A 322 1.42 -5.76 -11.26
CA SER A 322 1.26 -6.39 -9.95
C SER A 322 0.32 -5.57 -9.06
N LEU A 323 -0.22 -6.22 -8.02
CA LEU A 323 -1.11 -5.59 -7.04
C LEU A 323 -0.42 -4.43 -6.32
N VAL A 324 0.86 -4.59 -5.95
CA VAL A 324 1.66 -3.53 -5.33
C VAL A 324 1.84 -2.34 -6.26
N ASN A 325 2.15 -2.58 -7.54
CA ASN A 325 2.33 -1.49 -8.51
C ASN A 325 1.01 -0.73 -8.74
N GLN A 326 -0.11 -1.45 -8.87
CA GLN A 326 -1.42 -0.81 -9.01
C GLN A 326 -1.81 0.01 -7.79
N PHE A 327 -1.47 -0.48 -6.59
CA PHE A 327 -1.70 0.24 -5.34
C PHE A 327 -0.81 1.48 -5.20
N ASN A 328 0.46 1.41 -5.58
CA ASN A 328 1.36 2.56 -5.57
C ASN A 328 0.89 3.68 -6.52
N GLU A 329 0.40 3.33 -7.71
CA GLU A 329 -0.18 4.31 -8.64
C GLU A 329 -1.42 5.00 -8.06
N LEU A 330 -2.28 4.26 -7.35
CA LEU A 330 -3.41 4.83 -6.62
C LEU A 330 -2.93 5.81 -5.55
N GLU A 331 -1.94 5.44 -4.76
CA GLU A 331 -1.38 6.33 -3.72
C GLU A 331 -0.83 7.63 -4.30
N ASP A 332 -0.10 7.54 -5.41
CA ASP A 332 0.48 8.73 -6.06
C ASP A 332 -0.60 9.62 -6.67
N SER A 333 -1.62 9.01 -7.28
CA SER A 333 -2.79 9.74 -7.78
C SER A 333 -3.57 10.43 -6.65
N LEU A 334 -3.73 9.77 -5.49
CA LEU A 334 -4.34 10.34 -4.28
C LEU A 334 -3.54 11.53 -3.75
N LYS A 335 -2.20 11.42 -3.71
CA LYS A 335 -1.31 12.51 -3.28
C LYS A 335 -1.46 13.72 -4.19
N GLU A 336 -1.51 13.52 -5.50
CA GLU A 336 -1.72 14.60 -6.47
C GLU A 336 -3.09 15.26 -6.30
N ALA A 337 -4.17 14.47 -6.22
CA ALA A 337 -5.53 14.97 -6.06
C ALA A 337 -5.72 15.77 -4.76
N PHE A 338 -5.11 15.32 -3.65
CA PHE A 338 -5.20 16.01 -2.36
C PHE A 338 -4.18 17.14 -2.17
N LEU A 339 -3.17 17.26 -3.03
CA LEU A 339 -2.28 18.42 -3.06
C LEU A 339 -2.99 19.68 -3.58
N MET A 340 -3.95 19.52 -4.50
CA MET A 340 -4.66 20.65 -5.12
C MET A 340 -5.47 21.48 -4.11
N PRO A 341 -6.24 20.89 -3.18
CA PRO A 341 -6.85 21.65 -2.10
C PRO A 341 -5.84 22.39 -1.23
N PHE A 342 -4.69 21.75 -0.96
CA PHE A 342 -3.63 22.34 -0.14
C PHE A 342 -3.05 23.60 -0.79
N THR A 343 -2.75 23.54 -2.08
CA THR A 343 -2.20 24.68 -2.84
C THR A 343 -3.24 25.79 -3.01
N ALA A 344 -4.49 25.44 -3.33
CA ALA A 344 -5.58 26.41 -3.48
C ALA A 344 -5.86 27.17 -2.18
N ILE A 345 -5.95 26.47 -1.05
CA ILE A 345 -6.18 27.10 0.27
C ILE A 345 -4.96 27.94 0.67
N SER A 346 -3.74 27.40 0.51
CA SER A 346 -2.52 28.12 0.88
C SER A 346 -2.35 29.42 0.10
N SER A 347 -2.75 29.45 -1.18
CA SER A 347 -2.69 30.66 -2.01
C SER A 347 -3.65 31.78 -1.53
N GLN A 348 -4.70 31.41 -0.79
CA GLN A 348 -5.68 32.35 -0.25
C GLN A 348 -5.28 32.90 1.12
N ILE A 349 -4.29 32.30 1.78
CA ILE A 349 -3.75 32.78 3.06
C ILE A 349 -2.78 33.93 2.77
N GLN A 350 -3.20 35.16 3.05
CA GLN A 350 -2.40 36.36 2.83
C GLN A 350 -1.77 36.84 4.13
N CYS A 351 -0.51 37.28 4.08
CA CYS A 351 0.08 38.00 5.20
C CYS A 351 -0.42 39.44 5.19
N GLN A 352 -1.26 39.78 6.18
CA GLN A 352 -1.86 41.09 6.34
C GLN A 352 -0.93 42.06 7.10
N GLY A 353 0.03 41.56 7.87
CA GLY A 353 0.95 42.42 8.60
C GLY A 353 2.16 41.69 9.17
N LEU A 354 3.25 42.44 9.25
CA LEU A 354 4.49 42.09 9.97
C LEU A 354 4.69 43.11 11.08
N LEU A 355 4.88 42.63 12.30
CA LEU A 355 5.28 43.44 13.44
C LEU A 355 6.63 42.94 13.97
N PRO A 356 7.75 43.65 13.71
CA PRO A 356 9.01 43.37 14.40
C PRO A 356 8.84 43.70 15.89
N LEU A 357 9.10 42.73 16.77
CA LEU A 357 8.93 42.90 18.22
C LEU A 357 10.20 43.43 18.87
N TYR A 358 11.34 42.77 18.65
CA TYR A 358 12.64 43.27 19.08
C TYR A 358 13.78 42.69 18.23
N PRO A 359 14.83 43.48 17.93
CA PRO A 359 16.04 42.98 17.29
C PRO A 359 16.84 42.14 18.29
N VAL A 360 17.33 40.99 17.85
CA VAL A 360 18.34 40.21 18.57
C VAL A 360 19.69 40.76 18.14
N THR A 361 20.29 41.63 18.95
CA THR A 361 21.69 42.01 18.77
C THR A 361 22.56 40.79 19.03
N SER A 362 23.57 40.60 18.19
CA SER A 362 24.39 39.40 17.98
C SER A 362 25.25 38.90 19.17
N SER A 363 24.78 39.02 20.41
CA SER A 363 25.52 38.67 21.63
C SER A 363 24.84 37.65 22.56
N ALA A 364 23.63 37.19 22.25
CA ALA A 364 23.09 36.01 22.92
C ALA A 364 23.22 34.85 21.97
N THR A 365 24.20 33.98 22.22
CA THR A 365 24.24 32.60 21.73
C THR A 365 22.82 32.09 21.56
N LEU A 366 22.41 31.83 20.31
CA LEU A 366 21.32 30.93 19.97
C LEU A 366 21.71 29.57 20.55
N SER A 367 21.56 29.41 21.87
CA SER A 367 21.68 28.13 22.50
C SER A 367 20.64 27.25 21.84
N SER A 368 21.17 26.18 21.29
CA SER A 368 20.57 25.13 20.47
C SER A 368 19.48 24.34 21.21
N SER A 369 18.69 24.96 22.08
CA SER A 369 17.62 24.30 22.84
C SER A 369 16.22 24.50 22.26
N CYS A 370 16.02 25.35 21.25
CA CYS A 370 14.80 25.30 20.45
C CYS A 370 14.99 24.25 19.36
N SER A 371 14.60 23.03 19.70
CA SER A 371 14.23 22.02 18.71
C SER A 371 13.41 22.70 17.61
N PRO A 372 13.67 22.41 16.32
CA PRO A 372 12.76 22.88 15.29
C PRO A 372 11.40 22.34 15.69
N THR A 373 10.45 23.23 15.98
CA THR A 373 9.04 22.86 16.06
C THR A 373 8.71 22.43 14.65
N SER A 374 8.95 21.14 14.37
CA SER A 374 8.32 20.46 13.27
C SER A 374 6.85 20.79 13.47
N ILE A 375 6.23 21.41 12.47
CA ILE A 375 4.83 21.14 12.23
C ILE A 375 4.81 19.61 12.07
N SER A 376 4.51 18.92 13.17
CA SER A 376 4.14 17.53 13.10
C SER A 376 2.95 17.56 12.18
N PHE A 377 3.15 17.01 10.98
CA PHE A 377 2.08 16.24 10.39
C PHE A 377 1.55 15.38 11.55
N TYR A 378 0.27 15.54 11.89
CA TYR A 378 -0.41 14.50 12.63
C TYR A 378 -0.32 13.25 11.76
N LYS A 379 0.76 12.47 11.91
CA LYS A 379 0.68 11.04 11.79
C LYS A 379 -0.23 10.65 12.93
N VAL A 380 -1.49 10.38 12.59
CA VAL A 380 -2.38 9.63 13.46
C VAL A 380 -1.74 8.25 13.59
N HIS A 381 -0.89 8.10 14.60
CA HIS A 381 -0.57 6.78 15.12
C HIS A 381 -1.81 6.33 15.89
N VAL A 382 -2.59 5.45 15.25
CA VAL A 382 -3.56 4.63 15.94
C VAL A 382 -2.79 3.79 16.96
N LEU A 383 -2.90 4.14 18.23
CA LEU A 383 -2.52 3.26 19.34
C LEU A 383 -3.56 2.14 19.41
N PHE A 384 -3.30 1.03 18.72
CA PHE A 384 -3.91 -0.26 19.02
C PHE A 384 -3.23 -0.83 20.27
N SER A 385 -3.69 -0.40 21.44
CA SER A 385 -3.46 -1.08 22.72
C SER A 385 -4.25 -0.34 23.80
N ASP A 386 -5.53 -0.68 23.92
CA ASP A 386 -6.31 -0.73 25.18
C ASP A 386 -7.79 -0.97 24.84
N PHE A 387 -8.06 -2.14 24.26
CA PHE A 387 -9.38 -2.74 24.24
C PHE A 387 -9.25 -4.16 24.79
N ASP A 388 -8.96 -4.25 26.09
CA ASP A 388 -9.24 -5.43 26.90
C ASP A 388 -9.09 -5.06 28.37
N LYS A 389 -10.19 -4.56 28.95
CA LYS A 389 -10.61 -4.65 30.38
C LYS A 389 -11.58 -3.52 30.69
N CYS A 390 -12.87 -3.75 30.44
CA CYS A 390 -13.95 -3.17 31.25
C CYS A 390 -15.28 -3.86 30.91
N SER A 391 -15.40 -5.13 31.32
CA SER A 391 -16.71 -5.79 31.47
C SER A 391 -16.68 -6.68 32.71
N ALA A 392 -16.83 -6.06 33.87
CA ALA A 392 -17.21 -6.74 35.10
C ALA A 392 -18.10 -5.77 35.90
N LEU A 393 -19.40 -5.79 35.61
CA LEU A 393 -20.43 -5.30 36.51
C LEU A 393 -20.65 -6.37 37.59
N PRO A 394 -20.65 -6.02 38.89
CA PRO A 394 -20.99 -6.97 39.94
C PRO A 394 -22.49 -7.24 39.95
N ALA A 395 -22.83 -8.52 40.10
CA ALA A 395 -24.18 -8.98 40.36
C ALA A 395 -24.62 -8.61 41.78
N SER A 396 -25.83 -8.08 41.87
CA SER A 396 -26.75 -8.26 43.00
C SER A 396 -28.06 -8.80 42.45
#